data_AF-A0A932MCW5-F1
#
_entry.id   AF-A0A932MCW5-F1
#
_cell.length_a   1.000
_cell.length_b   1.000
_cell.length_c   1.000
_cell.angle_alpha   90.00
_cell.angle_beta   90.00
_cell.angle_gamma   90.00
#
_symmetry.space_group_name_H-M   'P 1'
#
loop_
_entity.id
_entity.type
_entity.pdbx_description
1 polymer ?
#
loop_
_entity_poly.entity_id
_entity_poly.type
_entity_poly.pdbx_seq_one_letter_code
_entity_poly.pdbx_strand_id
1 'polypeptide(L)'
;MWWPALVAQLVATAHPDSIGVLRAARSAQASFEQYRIAHLPRARSGGRPNRCDEVVGRFCFWHDEDETWQATPEPPATVDARRRLLHTLDSLGALLPGDPWIVGQRVRYLIESGAGEDARAAARGCRSSPWWCAALLGYALHAGRDYPRADSAFASALAAMPEEQRCRWTDLSLVLGWPIPCTWCRAMSDAPSTLPAG
;
A
#
# COMPACT_ATOMS: atom_id res chain seq x y z
N MET A 1 4.24 -39.31 54.75
CA MET A 1 4.03 -39.33 53.28
C MET A 1 3.03 -38.24 52.91
N TRP A 2 3.44 -36.98 52.82
CA TRP A 2 2.55 -35.86 52.45
C TRP A 2 3.15 -35.21 51.19
N TRP A 3 2.46 -35.34 50.06
CA TRP A 3 2.76 -34.61 48.82
C TRP A 3 1.76 -33.46 48.69
N PRO A 4 2.21 -32.19 48.55
CA PRO A 4 1.31 -31.14 48.13
C PRO A 4 1.08 -31.25 46.62
N ALA A 5 -0.17 -31.36 46.21
CA ALA A 5 -0.57 -31.26 44.82
C ALA A 5 -0.36 -29.81 44.35
N LEU A 6 0.60 -29.61 43.45
CA LEU A 6 0.83 -28.36 42.75
C LEU A 6 -0.24 -28.23 41.66
N VAL A 7 -1.22 -27.35 41.88
CA VAL A 7 -2.23 -27.02 40.86
C VAL A 7 -1.59 -26.02 39.90
N ALA A 8 -1.21 -26.49 38.71
CA ALA A 8 -0.82 -25.63 37.62
C ALA A 8 -2.08 -24.94 37.06
N GLN A 9 -2.22 -23.64 37.31
CA GLN A 9 -3.25 -22.83 36.66
C GLN A 9 -2.83 -22.55 35.23
N LEU A 10 -3.48 -23.20 34.27
CA LEU A 10 -3.39 -22.85 32.86
C LEU A 10 -4.06 -21.49 32.64
N VAL A 11 -3.26 -20.44 32.50
CA VAL A 11 -3.74 -19.15 31.98
C VAL A 11 -4.05 -19.36 30.50
N ALA A 12 -5.33 -19.42 30.14
CA ALA A 12 -5.74 -19.43 28.74
C ALA A 12 -5.35 -18.09 28.10
N THR A 13 -4.34 -18.11 27.23
CA THR A 13 -4.02 -16.96 26.38
C THR A 13 -5.15 -16.79 25.38
N ALA A 14 -6.07 -15.84 25.63
CA ALA A 14 -7.07 -15.44 24.65
C ALA A 14 -6.34 -14.95 23.40
N HIS A 15 -6.36 -15.75 22.34
CA HIS A 15 -5.86 -15.31 21.05
C HIS A 15 -6.83 -14.26 20.50
N PRO A 16 -6.36 -13.10 20.05
CA PRO A 16 -7.22 -12.12 19.41
C PRO A 16 -7.92 -12.78 18.21
N ASP A 17 -9.24 -12.58 18.10
CA ASP A 17 -10.03 -13.00 16.93
C ASP A 17 -9.49 -12.28 15.69
N SER A 18 -8.67 -12.97 14.90
CA SER A 18 -8.00 -12.40 13.72
C SER A 18 -8.99 -11.91 12.67
N ILE A 19 -10.14 -12.58 12.53
CA ILE A 19 -11.22 -12.15 11.63
C ILE A 19 -11.86 -10.88 12.17
N GLY A 20 -12.12 -10.82 13.49
CA GLY A 20 -12.63 -9.63 14.16
C GLY A 20 -11.72 -8.42 14.01
N VAL A 21 -10.42 -8.59 14.24
CA VAL A 21 -9.40 -7.53 14.09
C VAL A 21 -9.33 -7.03 12.65
N LEU A 22 -9.25 -7.93 11.67
CA LEU A 22 -9.20 -7.55 10.26
C LEU A 22 -10.49 -6.84 9.81
N ARG A 23 -11.66 -7.32 10.27
CA ARG A 23 -12.95 -6.66 9.98
C ARG A 23 -13.00 -5.26 10.57
N ALA A 24 -12.52 -5.05 11.79
CA ALA A 24 -12.43 -3.73 12.41
C ALA A 24 -11.51 -2.79 11.60
N ALA A 25 -10.36 -3.29 11.14
CA ALA A 25 -9.43 -2.50 10.32
C ALA A 25 -10.05 -2.10 8.97
N ARG A 26 -10.75 -3.03 8.30
CA ARG A 26 -11.51 -2.79 7.07
C ARG A 26 -12.62 -1.77 7.27
N SER A 27 -13.36 -1.88 8.38
CA SER A 27 -14.40 -0.92 8.73
C SER A 27 -13.83 0.48 8.96
N ALA A 28 -12.74 0.60 9.71
CA ALA A 28 -12.09 1.89 9.97
C ALA A 28 -11.63 2.56 8.66
N GLN A 29 -11.02 1.78 7.76
CA GLN A 29 -10.59 2.25 6.45
C GLN A 29 -11.79 2.71 5.59
N ALA A 30 -12.85 1.91 5.51
CA ALA A 30 -14.06 2.26 4.77
C ALA A 30 -14.74 3.52 5.32
N SER A 31 -14.83 3.68 6.63
CA SER A 31 -15.38 4.88 7.28
C SER A 31 -14.56 6.13 6.95
N PHE A 32 -13.23 6.04 6.97
CA PHE A 32 -12.36 7.14 6.55
C PHE A 32 -12.57 7.50 5.08
N GLU A 33 -12.62 6.52 4.18
CA GLU A 33 -12.80 6.78 2.75
C GLU A 33 -14.17 7.41 2.43
N GLN A 34 -15.23 6.91 3.07
CA GLN A 34 -16.56 7.53 2.94
C GLN A 34 -16.54 8.98 3.43
N TYR A 35 -15.91 9.24 4.57
CA TYR A 35 -15.74 10.59 5.09
C TYR A 35 -14.95 11.46 4.11
N ARG A 36 -13.81 10.98 3.61
CA ARG A 36 -12.96 11.70 2.66
C ARG A 36 -13.73 12.07 1.39
N ILE A 37 -14.43 11.13 0.78
CA ILE A 37 -15.23 11.36 -0.43
C ILE A 37 -16.32 12.40 -0.17
N ALA A 38 -17.03 12.31 0.96
CA ALA A 38 -18.08 13.25 1.32
C ALA A 38 -17.56 14.68 1.58
N HIS A 39 -16.28 14.83 1.91
CA HIS A 39 -15.64 16.10 2.26
C HIS A 39 -14.56 16.53 1.24
N LEU A 40 -14.57 15.96 0.02
CA LEU A 40 -13.64 16.38 -1.03
C LEU A 40 -13.83 17.88 -1.32
N PRO A 41 -12.74 18.67 -1.42
CA PRO A 41 -12.83 20.05 -1.85
C PRO A 41 -13.55 20.14 -3.20
N ARG A 42 -14.51 21.07 -3.30
CA ARG A 42 -15.11 21.39 -4.59
C ARG A 42 -14.08 22.18 -5.39
N ALA A 43 -13.46 21.54 -6.37
CA ALA A 43 -12.70 22.27 -7.38
C ALA A 43 -13.68 23.03 -8.27
N ARG A 44 -13.52 24.35 -8.38
CA ARG A 44 -14.17 25.10 -9.46
C ARG A 44 -13.39 24.76 -10.72
N SER A 45 -13.95 23.89 -11.57
CA SER A 45 -13.38 23.67 -12.90
C SER A 45 -13.45 24.99 -13.68
N GLY A 46 -12.29 25.55 -14.03
CA GLY A 46 -12.18 26.68 -14.97
C GLY A 46 -12.49 26.27 -16.43
N GLY A 47 -12.95 25.03 -16.65
CA GLY A 47 -13.23 24.48 -17.95
C GLY A 47 -14.34 25.24 -18.69
N ARG A 48 -14.06 25.60 -19.94
CA ARG A 48 -15.10 26.08 -20.86
C ARG A 48 -16.09 24.93 -21.10
N PRO A 49 -17.41 25.16 -21.09
CA PRO A 49 -18.44 24.11 -21.17
C PRO A 49 -18.40 23.24 -22.44
N ASN A 50 -17.57 23.58 -23.44
CA ASN A 50 -17.48 22.90 -24.74
C ASN A 50 -16.14 22.19 -25.01
N ARG A 51 -15.22 22.05 -24.04
CA ARG A 51 -13.94 21.33 -24.27
C ARG A 51 -13.96 20.01 -23.50
N CYS A 52 -14.13 18.91 -24.23
CA CYS A 52 -14.05 17.56 -23.71
C CYS A 52 -13.13 16.74 -24.60
N ASP A 53 -11.95 16.40 -24.11
CA ASP A 53 -10.97 15.63 -24.89
C ASP A 53 -11.24 14.13 -24.73
N GLU A 54 -11.65 13.68 -23.54
CA GLU A 54 -11.99 12.28 -23.26
C GLU A 54 -13.15 12.16 -22.27
N VAL A 55 -14.07 11.23 -22.50
CA VAL A 55 -15.17 10.92 -21.58
C VAL A 55 -14.88 9.60 -20.87
N VAL A 56 -14.73 9.65 -19.55
CA VAL A 56 -14.54 8.47 -18.69
C VAL A 56 -15.74 8.32 -17.76
N GLY A 57 -16.68 7.47 -18.16
CA GLY A 57 -17.95 7.29 -17.45
C GLY A 57 -18.79 8.56 -17.46
N ARG A 58 -18.98 9.19 -16.29
CA ARG A 58 -19.70 10.47 -16.14
C ARG A 58 -18.78 11.69 -16.10
N PHE A 59 -17.47 11.50 -16.21
CA PHE A 59 -16.49 12.57 -16.12
C PHE A 59 -16.01 12.93 -17.52
N CYS A 60 -15.92 14.23 -17.77
CA CYS A 60 -15.27 14.76 -18.95
C CYS A 60 -13.86 15.19 -18.53
N PHE A 61 -12.86 14.62 -19.17
CA PHE A 61 -11.47 14.99 -19.04
C PHE A 61 -11.09 15.89 -20.20
N TRP A 62 -10.33 16.94 -19.89
CA TRP A 62 -9.68 17.79 -20.88
C TRP A 62 -8.26 18.08 -20.42
N HIS A 63 -7.34 18.17 -21.36
CA HIS A 63 -5.99 18.64 -21.12
C HIS A 63 -6.03 20.15 -21.00
N ASP A 64 -5.77 20.64 -19.78
CA ASP A 64 -5.53 22.06 -19.53
C ASP A 64 -4.02 22.29 -19.58
N GLU A 65 -3.57 23.23 -20.42
CA GLU A 65 -2.16 23.67 -20.48
C GLU A 65 -1.81 24.59 -19.31
N ASP A 66 -2.78 24.89 -18.43
CA ASP A 66 -2.56 25.66 -17.21
C ASP A 66 -1.72 24.88 -16.18
N GLU A 67 -0.40 25.02 -16.30
CA GLU A 67 0.58 24.51 -15.34
C GLU A 67 0.47 25.16 -13.94
N THR A 68 -0.35 26.21 -13.76
CA THR A 68 -0.57 26.85 -12.46
C THR A 68 -1.58 26.13 -11.58
N TRP A 69 -2.27 25.10 -12.13
CA TRP A 69 -3.21 24.31 -11.35
C TRP A 69 -2.52 23.63 -10.17
N GLN A 70 -3.03 23.88 -8.96
CA GLN A 70 -2.62 23.21 -7.74
C GLN A 70 -3.82 22.53 -7.10
N ALA A 71 -3.63 21.30 -6.63
CA ALA A 71 -4.65 20.61 -5.87
C ALA A 71 -5.02 21.43 -4.63
N THR A 72 -6.33 21.64 -4.42
CA THR A 72 -6.80 22.30 -3.19
C THR A 72 -6.35 21.48 -1.98
N PRO A 73 -5.76 22.12 -0.94
CA PRO A 73 -5.34 21.40 0.25
C PRO A 73 -6.47 20.58 0.88
N GLU A 74 -6.12 19.40 1.41
CA GLU A 74 -7.06 18.53 2.12
C GLU A 74 -7.63 19.28 3.35
N PRO A 75 -8.96 19.26 3.57
CA PRO A 75 -9.55 19.96 4.71
C PRO A 75 -9.01 19.44 6.05
N PRO A 76 -8.79 20.31 7.06
CA PRO A 76 -8.23 19.88 8.35
C PRO A 76 -8.97 18.72 9.01
N ALA A 77 -10.31 18.69 8.88
CA ALA A 77 -11.12 17.61 9.43
C ALA A 77 -10.85 16.25 8.77
N THR A 78 -10.53 16.23 7.47
CA THR A 78 -10.13 15.02 6.74
C THR A 78 -8.72 14.59 7.13
N VAL A 79 -7.79 15.53 7.33
CA VAL A 79 -6.45 15.25 7.89
C VAL A 79 -6.56 14.61 9.28
N ASP A 80 -7.43 15.13 10.14
CA ASP A 80 -7.66 14.56 11.47
C ASP A 80 -8.32 13.18 11.40
N ALA A 81 -9.24 12.96 10.47
CA ALA A 81 -9.84 11.66 10.22
C ALA A 81 -8.80 10.63 9.77
N ARG A 82 -7.87 11.03 8.90
CA ARG A 82 -6.73 10.19 8.47
C ARG A 82 -5.84 9.83 9.65
N ARG A 83 -5.53 10.79 10.53
CA ARG A 83 -4.72 10.54 11.73
C ARG A 83 -5.39 9.51 12.66
N ARG A 84 -6.71 9.59 12.86
CA ARG A 84 -7.47 8.60 13.63
C ARG A 84 -7.46 7.21 12.98
N LEU A 85 -7.56 7.14 11.65
CA LEU A 85 -7.40 5.88 10.93
C LEU A 85 -6.01 5.28 11.16
N LEU A 86 -4.95 6.07 11.02
CA LEU A 86 -3.57 5.63 11.20
C LEU A 86 -3.32 5.09 12.62
N HIS A 87 -3.82 5.77 13.65
CA HIS A 87 -3.76 5.30 15.03
C HIS A 87 -4.50 3.96 15.21
N THR A 88 -5.70 3.84 14.61
CA THR A 88 -6.47 2.60 14.64
C THR A 88 -5.72 1.45 13.95
N LEU A 89 -5.15 1.68 12.77
CA LEU A 89 -4.39 0.67 12.03
C LEU A 89 -3.11 0.25 12.78
N ASP A 90 -2.44 1.18 13.46
CA ASP A 90 -1.29 0.89 14.31
C ASP A 90 -1.67 -0.06 15.47
N SER A 91 -2.74 0.28 16.19
CA SER A 91 -3.23 -0.52 17.32
C SER A 91 -3.70 -1.91 16.88
N LEU A 92 -4.45 -2.00 15.78
CA LEU A 92 -4.91 -3.29 15.23
C LEU A 92 -3.76 -4.10 14.63
N GLY A 93 -2.76 -3.43 14.05
CA GLY A 93 -1.52 -4.08 13.58
C GLY A 93 -0.69 -4.66 14.71
N ALA A 94 -0.71 -4.06 15.90
CA ALA A 94 -0.08 -4.66 17.08
C ALA A 94 -0.76 -5.97 17.50
N LEU A 95 -2.09 -6.07 17.34
CA LEU A 95 -2.87 -7.28 17.63
C LEU A 95 -2.74 -8.35 16.55
N LEU A 96 -2.56 -7.95 15.29
CA LEU A 96 -2.45 -8.86 14.14
C LEU A 96 -1.27 -8.49 13.22
N PRO A 97 -0.03 -8.68 13.68
CA PRO A 97 1.13 -8.09 13.02
C PRO A 97 1.59 -8.77 11.74
N GLY A 98 1.14 -10.00 11.49
CA GLY A 98 1.42 -10.73 10.26
C GLY A 98 0.45 -10.40 9.11
N ASP A 99 -0.63 -9.65 9.38
CA ASP A 99 -1.63 -9.37 8.38
C ASP A 99 -1.09 -8.39 7.31
N PRO A 100 -0.98 -8.83 6.04
CA PRO A 100 -0.41 -8.00 4.98
C PRO A 100 -1.24 -6.76 4.70
N TRP A 101 -2.56 -6.85 4.88
CA TRP A 101 -3.47 -5.77 4.50
C TRP A 101 -3.37 -4.60 5.48
N ILE A 102 -3.35 -4.86 6.80
CA ILE A 102 -3.24 -3.82 7.83
C ILE A 102 -1.95 -3.01 7.67
N VAL A 103 -0.79 -3.68 7.57
CA VAL A 103 0.49 -2.98 7.39
C VAL A 103 0.55 -2.25 6.05
N GLY A 104 -0.04 -2.81 4.99
CA GLY A 104 -0.14 -2.16 3.68
C GLY A 104 -0.97 -0.88 3.71
N GLN A 105 -2.13 -0.89 4.38
CA GLN A 105 -2.94 0.33 4.56
C GLN A 105 -2.20 1.37 5.39
N ARG A 106 -1.53 0.95 6.47
CA ARG A 106 -0.76 1.87 7.33
C ARG A 106 0.33 2.58 6.53
N VAL A 107 1.14 1.84 5.77
CA VAL A 107 2.18 2.43 4.90
C VAL A 107 1.57 3.38 3.86
N ARG A 108 0.50 2.97 3.16
CA ARG A 108 -0.18 3.81 2.17
C ARG A 108 -0.64 5.13 2.75
N TYR A 109 -1.38 5.11 3.85
CA TYR A 109 -1.95 6.35 4.42
C TYR A 109 -0.89 7.24 5.07
N LEU A 110 0.23 6.69 5.55
CA LEU A 110 1.38 7.47 5.99
C LEU A 110 2.03 8.21 4.83
N ILE A 111 2.25 7.52 3.69
CA ILE A 111 2.75 8.14 2.45
C ILE A 111 1.80 9.25 1.97
N GLU A 112 0.50 8.97 1.89
CA GLU A 112 -0.50 9.97 1.47
C GLU A 112 -0.53 11.20 2.40
N SER A 113 -0.13 11.07 3.67
CA SER A 113 -0.04 12.19 4.62
C SER A 113 1.30 12.94 4.60
N GLY A 114 2.27 12.49 3.79
CA GLY A 114 3.64 13.02 3.79
C GLY A 114 4.53 12.52 4.93
N ALA A 115 4.05 11.61 5.79
CA ALA A 115 4.79 11.03 6.90
C ALA A 115 5.75 9.91 6.43
N GLY A 116 6.72 10.28 5.58
CA GLY A 116 7.60 9.33 4.89
C GLY A 116 8.48 8.48 5.81
N GLU A 117 9.03 9.07 6.88
CA GLU A 117 9.86 8.31 7.84
C GLU A 117 9.04 7.30 8.63
N ASP A 118 7.83 7.67 9.05
CA ASP A 118 6.90 6.74 9.72
C ASP A 118 6.48 5.61 8.77
N ALA A 119 6.25 5.91 7.49
CA ALA A 119 5.95 4.89 6.48
C ALA A 119 7.11 3.90 6.32
N ARG A 120 8.36 4.38 6.30
CA ARG A 120 9.57 3.54 6.25
C ARG A 120 9.70 2.71 7.52
N ALA A 121 9.44 3.28 8.70
CA ALA A 121 9.44 2.55 9.95
C ALA A 121 8.38 1.44 9.97
N ALA A 122 7.16 1.75 9.51
CA ALA A 122 6.07 0.79 9.34
C ALA A 122 6.45 -0.38 8.42
N ALA A 123 7.05 -0.08 7.26
CA ALA A 123 7.49 -1.08 6.30
C ALA A 123 8.62 -1.96 6.86
N ARG A 124 9.60 -1.38 7.57
CA ARG A 124 10.68 -2.15 8.23
C ARG A 124 10.18 -3.05 9.36
N GLY A 125 9.14 -2.61 10.08
CA GLY A 125 8.49 -3.39 11.14
C GLY A 125 7.49 -4.46 10.66
N CYS A 126 7.30 -4.59 9.34
CA CYS A 126 6.39 -5.54 8.73
C CYS A 126 6.76 -6.99 9.10
N ARG A 127 5.76 -7.79 9.50
CA ARG A 127 5.91 -9.22 9.86
C ARG A 127 5.07 -10.16 8.98
N SER A 128 4.72 -9.71 7.78
CA SER A 128 4.02 -10.53 6.79
C SER A 128 5.02 -11.34 5.94
N SER A 129 4.67 -11.71 4.71
CA SER A 129 5.61 -12.40 3.82
C SER A 129 6.82 -11.51 3.47
N PRO A 130 8.03 -12.09 3.30
CA PRO A 130 9.23 -11.32 2.96
C PRO A 130 9.08 -10.44 1.73
N TRP A 131 8.45 -10.96 0.67
CA TRP A 131 8.23 -10.22 -0.57
C TRP A 131 7.30 -9.02 -0.37
N TRP A 132 6.26 -9.16 0.45
CA TRP A 132 5.31 -8.07 0.70
C TRP A 132 5.93 -6.97 1.54
N CYS A 133 6.68 -7.34 2.58
CA CYS A 133 7.40 -6.37 3.40
C CYS A 133 8.46 -5.60 2.60
N ALA A 134 9.20 -6.29 1.71
CA ALA A 134 10.15 -5.64 0.80
C ALA A 134 9.44 -4.70 -0.20
N ALA A 135 8.29 -5.09 -0.74
CA ALA A 135 7.51 -4.24 -1.64
C ALA A 135 7.00 -2.97 -0.94
N LEU A 136 6.51 -3.08 0.30
CA LEU A 136 6.09 -1.92 1.10
C LEU A 136 7.26 -0.99 1.42
N LEU A 137 8.46 -1.52 1.67
CA LEU A 137 9.66 -0.72 1.87
C LEU A 137 10.05 0.01 0.57
N GLY A 138 10.03 -0.68 -0.57
CA GLY A 138 10.24 -0.08 -1.89
C GLY A 138 9.26 1.06 -2.16
N TYR A 139 7.98 0.86 -1.86
CA TYR A 139 6.94 1.89 -2.02
C TYR A 139 7.21 3.12 -1.15
N ALA A 140 7.55 2.95 0.13
CA ALA A 140 7.87 4.05 1.04
C ALA A 140 9.17 4.80 0.66
N LEU A 141 10.19 4.09 0.16
CA LEU A 141 11.42 4.69 -0.34
C LEU A 141 11.16 5.48 -1.62
N HIS A 142 10.39 4.92 -2.56
CA HIS A 142 10.03 5.55 -3.83
C HIS A 142 9.22 6.83 -3.60
N ALA A 143 8.24 6.81 -2.69
CA ALA A 143 7.47 7.99 -2.32
C ALA A 143 8.36 9.12 -1.76
N GLY A 144 9.42 8.76 -1.04
CA GLY A 144 10.45 9.69 -0.56
C GLY A 144 11.56 10.00 -1.57
N ARG A 145 11.40 9.61 -2.84
CA ARG A 145 12.36 9.82 -3.95
C ARG A 145 13.75 9.18 -3.75
N ASP A 146 13.87 8.20 -2.85
CA ASP A 146 15.09 7.41 -2.69
C ASP A 146 15.07 6.25 -3.70
N TYR A 147 15.18 6.59 -4.99
CA TYR A 147 15.00 5.65 -6.09
C TYR A 147 16.00 4.48 -6.08
N PRO A 148 17.31 4.68 -5.82
CA PRO A 148 18.25 3.57 -5.81
C PRO A 148 17.93 2.52 -4.73
N ARG A 149 17.54 2.97 -3.53
CA ARG A 149 17.15 2.02 -2.47
C ARG A 149 15.77 1.42 -2.72
N ALA A 150 14.85 2.19 -3.31
CA ALA A 150 13.54 1.67 -3.70
C ALA A 150 13.68 0.54 -4.72
N ASP A 151 14.51 0.72 -5.74
CA ASP A 151 14.84 -0.29 -6.75
C ASP A 151 15.37 -1.57 -6.11
N SER A 152 16.37 -1.45 -5.23
CA SER A 152 16.92 -2.59 -4.49
C SER A 152 15.86 -3.34 -3.66
N ALA A 153 14.94 -2.60 -3.03
CA ALA A 153 13.85 -3.19 -2.24
C ALA A 153 12.81 -3.89 -3.12
N PHE A 154 12.45 -3.31 -4.27
CA PHE A 154 11.55 -3.96 -5.24
C PHE A 154 12.18 -5.19 -5.89
N ALA A 155 13.48 -5.17 -6.20
CA ALA A 155 14.21 -6.34 -6.67
C ALA A 155 14.18 -7.48 -5.63
N SER A 156 14.41 -7.14 -4.35
CA SER A 156 14.29 -8.09 -3.23
C SER A 156 12.87 -8.64 -3.10
N ALA A 157 11.86 -7.80 -3.30
CA ALA A 157 10.46 -8.21 -3.30
C ALA A 157 10.17 -9.22 -4.41
N LEU A 158 10.56 -8.93 -5.65
CA LEU A 158 10.37 -9.83 -6.79
C LEU A 158 11.08 -11.17 -6.58
N ALA A 159 12.33 -11.16 -6.09
CA ALA A 159 13.10 -12.37 -5.82
C ALA A 159 12.41 -13.30 -4.80
N ALA A 160 11.81 -12.74 -3.75
CA ALA A 160 11.09 -13.49 -2.72
C ALA A 160 9.62 -13.81 -3.07
N MET A 161 9.10 -13.27 -4.17
CA MET A 161 7.68 -13.40 -4.55
C MET A 161 7.40 -14.78 -5.14
N PRO A 162 6.26 -15.44 -4.80
CA PRO A 162 5.82 -16.65 -5.48
C PRO A 162 5.71 -16.44 -6.99
N GLU A 163 6.03 -17.46 -7.79
CA GLU A 163 6.10 -17.35 -9.26
C GLU A 163 4.81 -16.82 -9.87
N GLU A 164 3.65 -17.33 -9.43
CA GLU A 164 2.35 -16.86 -9.93
C GLU A 164 2.12 -15.37 -9.65
N GLN A 165 2.46 -14.90 -8.44
CA GLN A 165 2.31 -13.50 -8.05
C GLN A 165 3.31 -12.62 -8.80
N ARG A 166 4.55 -13.08 -8.96
CA ARG A 166 5.60 -12.37 -9.72
C ARG A 166 5.14 -12.14 -11.15
N CYS A 167 4.65 -13.20 -11.80
CA CYS A 167 4.11 -13.14 -13.15
C CYS A 167 2.97 -12.11 -13.28
N ARG A 168 2.00 -12.11 -12.35
CA ARG A 168 0.90 -11.13 -12.37
C ARG A 168 1.38 -9.69 -12.16
N TRP A 169 2.41 -9.47 -11.34
CA TRP A 169 2.94 -8.13 -11.04
C TRP A 169 3.81 -7.58 -12.17
N THR A 170 4.48 -8.44 -12.92
CA THR A 170 5.35 -8.06 -14.04
C THR A 170 4.65 -8.19 -15.40
N ASP A 171 3.36 -8.49 -15.42
CA ASP A 171 2.56 -8.53 -16.65
C ASP A 171 2.27 -7.09 -17.12
N LEU A 172 3.08 -6.65 -18.08
CA LEU A 172 2.92 -5.34 -18.71
C LEU A 172 1.90 -5.33 -19.85
N SER A 173 1.19 -6.43 -20.13
CA SER A 173 0.20 -6.48 -21.22
C SER A 173 -0.92 -5.45 -21.07
N LEU A 174 -1.28 -5.12 -19.82
CA LEU A 174 -2.27 -4.07 -19.51
C LEU A 174 -1.79 -2.66 -19.90
N VAL A 175 -0.48 -2.44 -19.98
CA VAL A 175 0.13 -1.15 -20.32
C VAL A 175 0.53 -1.10 -21.79
N LEU A 176 1.08 -2.22 -22.30
CA LEU A 176 1.66 -2.30 -23.64
C LEU A 176 0.69 -2.82 -24.71
N GLY A 177 -0.52 -3.24 -24.32
CA GLY A 177 -1.58 -3.64 -25.25
C GLY A 177 -1.33 -4.95 -25.99
N TRP A 178 -0.27 -5.69 -25.65
CA TRP A 178 0.08 -6.97 -26.27
C TRP A 178 0.28 -8.05 -25.21
N PRO A 179 -0.20 -9.30 -25.42
CA PRO A 179 0.07 -10.39 -24.49
C PRO A 179 1.57 -10.67 -24.44
N ILE A 180 2.20 -10.39 -23.29
CA ILE A 180 3.55 -10.85 -22.97
C ILE A 180 3.34 -12.10 -22.10
N PRO A 181 3.34 -13.32 -22.68
CA PRO A 181 3.12 -14.50 -21.88
C PRO A 181 4.21 -14.62 -20.81
N CYS A 182 3.80 -15.03 -19.61
CA CYS A 182 4.67 -15.23 -18.44
C CYS A 182 5.90 -16.12 -18.71
N THR A 183 5.88 -16.91 -19.79
CA THR A 183 7.03 -17.68 -20.27
C THR A 183 8.26 -16.81 -20.54
N TRP A 184 8.10 -15.53 -20.91
CA TRP A 184 9.21 -14.59 -21.08
C TRP A 184 9.77 -14.03 -19.77
N CYS A 185 9.00 -14.03 -18.67
CA CYS A 185 9.51 -13.63 -17.35
C CYS A 185 10.55 -14.65 -16.83
N ARG A 186 10.40 -15.93 -17.18
CA ARG A 186 11.38 -16.98 -16.88
C ARG A 186 12.70 -16.73 -17.64
N ALA A 187 12.62 -16.38 -18.93
CA ALA A 187 13.79 -16.08 -19.76
C ALA A 187 14.61 -14.84 -19.32
N MET A 188 13.97 -13.81 -18.77
CA MET A 188 14.68 -12.63 -18.22
C MET A 188 15.34 -12.90 -16.86
N SER A 189 14.82 -13.86 -16.10
CA SER A 189 15.37 -14.25 -14.78
C SER A 189 16.66 -15.06 -14.92
N ASP A 190 16.83 -15.76 -16.05
CA ASP A 190 17.96 -16.64 -16.36
C ASP A 190 19.05 -15.94 -17.20
N ALA A 191 18.88 -14.66 -17.54
CA ALA A 191 19.86 -13.92 -18.33
C ALA A 191 21.09 -13.54 -17.48
N PRO A 192 22.32 -13.92 -17.88
CA PRO A 192 23.53 -13.48 -17.18
C PRO A 192 23.67 -11.95 -17.27
N SER A 193 24.04 -11.33 -16.15
CA SER A 193 24.11 -9.86 -15.94
C SER A 193 25.24 -9.14 -16.70
N THR A 194 25.86 -9.77 -17.70
CA THR A 194 26.93 -9.18 -18.49
C THR A 194 26.37 -8.51 -19.74
N LEU A 195 26.27 -7.18 -19.71
CA LEU A 195 26.16 -6.37 -20.92
C LEU A 195 27.43 -6.60 -21.76
N PRO A 196 27.34 -6.90 -23.07
CA PRO A 196 28.50 -6.92 -23.93
C PRO A 196 29.02 -5.48 -24.08
N ALA A 197 30.31 -5.29 -23.81
CA ALA A 197 31.02 -4.07 -24.13
C ALA A 197 31.03 -3.88 -25.66
N GLY A 198 30.38 -2.82 -26.12
CA GLY A 198 30.47 -2.29 -27.48
C GLY A 198 30.86 -0.82 -27.41
#